data_AF-A0A7H8M807-F1
#
_entry.id   AF-A0A7H8M807-F1
#
_cell.length_a   1.000
_cell.length_b   1.000
_cell.length_c   1.000
_cell.angle_alpha   90.00
_cell.angle_beta   90.00
_cell.angle_gamma   90.00
#
_symmetry.space_group_name_H-M   'P 1'
#
loop_
_entity.id
_entity.type
_entity.pdbx_description
1 polymer ?
#
loop_
_entity_poly.entity_id
_entity_poly.type
_entity_poly.pdbx_seq_one_letter_code
_entity_poly.pdbx_strand_id
1 'polypeptide(L)'
;MKTSRMVGLATSAVAAFVLSTAGAAQAAPAGTADVNGPSGCNWNVCVYTAYTGSGYQVWAEFDHTAVQDGHLDVWGPGLSRRSSPNGYWPAGHDTSRWSGRGSGQVCAEGWSRYAGKWHSVGLPCVTI
;
A
#
# COMPACT_ATOMS: atom_id res chain seq x y z
N MET A 1 -8.48 57.34 27.52
CA MET A 1 -9.45 56.51 26.78
C MET A 1 -9.83 57.28 25.52
N LYS A 2 -9.37 56.82 24.34
CA LYS A 2 -9.26 57.63 23.13
C LYS A 2 -10.05 56.98 21.98
N THR A 3 -11.12 57.68 21.63
CA THR A 3 -11.79 57.89 20.34
C THR A 3 -11.78 56.85 19.20
N SER A 4 -13.00 56.65 18.70
CA SER A 4 -13.50 55.95 17.51
C SER A 4 -12.96 56.36 16.14
N ARG A 5 -13.02 55.36 15.23
CA ARG A 5 -13.31 55.37 13.76
C ARG A 5 -12.47 56.27 12.84
N MET A 6 -11.93 55.68 11.76
CA MET A 6 -12.44 55.92 10.40
C MET A 6 -11.80 55.00 9.36
N VAL A 7 -12.67 54.61 8.43
CA VAL A 7 -12.45 53.86 7.19
C VAL A 7 -11.58 54.69 6.22
N GLY A 8 -10.62 54.04 5.57
CA GLY A 8 -9.91 54.58 4.42
C GLY A 8 -9.85 53.53 3.32
N LEU A 9 -10.78 53.62 2.36
CA LEU A 9 -10.72 52.92 1.08
C LEU A 9 -9.64 53.62 0.23
N ALA A 10 -8.63 52.88 -0.24
CA ALA A 10 -7.72 53.32 -1.28
C ALA A 10 -7.79 52.33 -2.45
N THR A 11 -8.34 52.82 -3.54
CA THR A 11 -8.34 52.24 -4.88
C THR A 11 -6.92 52.22 -5.44
N SER A 12 -6.53 51.13 -6.13
CA SER A 12 -5.51 51.18 -7.19
C SER A 12 -5.62 49.95 -8.08
N ALA A 13 -5.95 50.20 -9.34
CA ALA A 13 -5.97 49.25 -10.43
C ALA A 13 -4.54 48.96 -10.91
N VAL A 14 -4.22 47.69 -11.19
CA VAL A 14 -3.19 47.31 -12.17
C VAL A 14 -3.61 45.98 -12.80
N ALA A 15 -4.01 46.02 -14.07
CA ALA A 15 -4.05 44.83 -14.91
C ALA A 15 -2.61 44.50 -15.31
N ALA A 16 -2.13 43.31 -14.98
CA ALA A 16 -0.87 42.78 -15.48
C ALA A 16 -1.15 41.45 -16.19
N PHE A 17 -1.10 41.49 -17.52
CA PHE A 17 -0.90 40.32 -18.36
C PHE A 17 0.43 39.67 -17.94
N VAL A 18 0.38 38.41 -17.51
CA VAL A 18 1.58 37.57 -17.38
C VAL A 18 1.43 36.44 -18.39
N LEU A 19 2.11 36.60 -19.52
CA LEU A 19 2.52 35.49 -20.37
C LEU A 19 3.54 34.62 -19.61
N SER A 20 3.61 33.35 -20.05
CA SER A 20 4.63 32.33 -19.71
C SER A 20 4.22 31.46 -18.52
N THR A 21 4.30 30.13 -18.57
CA THR A 21 5.34 29.30 -19.21
C THR A 21 4.72 28.01 -19.75
N ALA A 22 5.05 27.65 -21.00
CA ALA A 22 4.93 26.26 -21.45
C ALA A 22 5.86 25.41 -20.58
N GLY A 23 5.29 24.76 -19.56
CA GLY A 23 6.00 23.75 -18.80
C GLY A 23 6.29 22.59 -19.74
N ALA A 24 7.57 22.36 -20.03
CA ALA A 24 7.99 21.09 -20.59
C ALA A 24 7.47 20.00 -19.64
N ALA A 25 6.56 19.16 -20.12
CA ALA A 25 6.17 17.97 -19.39
C ALA A 25 7.43 17.11 -19.25
N GLN A 26 8.09 17.17 -18.09
CA GLN A 26 9.09 16.17 -17.72
C GLN A 26 8.40 14.81 -17.85
N ALA A 27 8.79 14.05 -18.89
CA ALA A 27 8.45 12.65 -18.98
C ALA A 27 8.97 11.99 -17.69
N ALA A 28 8.04 11.55 -16.84
CA ALA A 28 8.39 10.74 -15.70
C ALA A 28 9.21 9.54 -16.21
N PRO A 29 10.31 9.17 -15.54
CA PRO A 29 11.06 8.00 -15.94
C PRO A 29 10.08 6.82 -16.03
N ALA A 30 10.04 6.18 -17.20
CA ALA A 30 9.29 4.96 -17.37
C ALA A 30 9.90 3.94 -16.40
N GLY A 31 9.26 3.75 -15.25
CA GLY A 31 9.61 2.67 -14.34
C GLY A 31 9.57 1.37 -15.12
N THR A 32 10.56 0.51 -14.90
CA THR A 32 10.48 -0.88 -15.36
C THR A 32 9.16 -1.45 -14.83
N ALA A 33 8.29 -1.88 -15.74
CA ALA A 33 7.01 -2.47 -15.36
C ALA A 33 7.27 -3.65 -14.41
N ASP A 34 6.47 -3.74 -13.35
CA ASP A 34 6.53 -4.85 -12.42
C ASP A 34 6.35 -6.17 -13.18
N VAL A 35 7.27 -7.11 -13.00
CA VAL A 35 7.18 -8.45 -13.59
C VAL A 35 6.58 -9.38 -12.55
N ASN A 36 5.54 -10.14 -12.93
CA ASN A 36 4.95 -11.12 -12.01
C ASN A 36 6.01 -12.05 -11.45
N GLY A 37 6.07 -12.12 -10.12
CA GLY A 37 6.93 -13.02 -9.39
C GLY A 37 6.17 -14.30 -9.02
N PRO A 38 6.82 -15.19 -8.27
CA PRO A 38 6.19 -16.41 -7.77
C PRO A 38 5.03 -16.10 -6.81
N SER A 39 4.04 -16.97 -6.81
CA SER A 39 2.87 -16.93 -5.93
C SER A 39 2.58 -18.31 -5.37
N GLY A 40 1.87 -18.36 -4.23
CA GLY A 40 1.56 -19.61 -3.55
C GLY A 40 0.41 -19.47 -2.57
N CYS A 41 -0.38 -20.52 -2.41
CA CYS A 41 -1.57 -20.53 -1.57
C CYS A 41 -1.64 -21.80 -0.72
N ASN A 42 -2.30 -21.73 0.43
CA ASN A 42 -2.49 -22.86 1.33
C ASN A 42 -3.97 -23.18 1.62
N TRP A 43 -4.88 -22.83 0.71
CA TRP A 43 -6.36 -22.90 0.79
C TRP A 43 -7.06 -21.82 1.60
N ASN A 44 -6.36 -21.04 2.42
CA ASN A 44 -6.97 -19.88 3.08
C ASN A 44 -6.31 -18.59 2.65
N VAL A 45 -5.00 -18.63 2.55
CA VAL A 45 -4.17 -17.46 2.28
C VAL A 45 -3.42 -17.70 0.98
N CYS A 46 -3.34 -16.66 0.16
CA CYS A 46 -2.45 -16.58 -0.98
C CYS A 46 -1.42 -15.47 -0.75
N VAL A 47 -0.18 -15.73 -1.15
CA VAL A 47 0.90 -14.74 -1.24
C VAL A 47 1.25 -14.55 -2.70
N TYR A 48 1.40 -13.29 -3.10
CA TYR A 48 1.76 -12.90 -4.45
C TYR A 48 2.96 -11.98 -4.40
N THR A 49 3.84 -12.11 -5.38
CA THR A 49 5.00 -11.25 -5.51
C THR A 49 5.10 -10.67 -6.91
N ALA A 50 5.80 -9.56 -7.03
CA ALA A 50 6.24 -9.02 -8.30
C ALA A 50 7.69 -8.56 -8.17
N TYR A 51 8.53 -8.89 -9.14
CA TYR A 51 9.86 -8.32 -9.23
C TYR A 51 9.75 -6.87 -9.71
N THR A 52 10.40 -6.00 -8.96
CA THR A 52 10.65 -4.62 -9.37
C THR A 52 12.11 -4.57 -9.85
N GLY A 53 12.46 -3.65 -10.75
CA GLY A 53 13.84 -3.53 -11.24
C GLY A 53 14.91 -3.32 -10.15
N SER A 54 14.52 -3.12 -8.88
CA SER A 54 15.44 -2.94 -7.74
C SER A 54 15.14 -3.82 -6.51
N GLY A 55 14.23 -4.78 -6.61
CA GLY A 55 13.75 -5.59 -5.48
C GLY A 55 12.45 -6.31 -5.81
N TYR A 56 11.53 -6.38 -4.86
CA TYR A 56 10.22 -7.00 -5.07
C TYR A 56 9.11 -6.23 -4.37
N GLN A 57 7.88 -6.46 -4.82
CA GLN A 57 6.65 -6.16 -4.10
C GLN A 57 5.99 -7.46 -3.67
N VAL A 58 5.32 -7.45 -2.53
CA VAL A 58 4.51 -8.56 -2.04
C VAL A 58 3.17 -8.05 -1.54
N TRP A 59 2.13 -8.84 -1.77
CA TRP A 59 0.81 -8.68 -1.15
C TRP A 59 0.21 -10.06 -0.89
N ALA A 60 -0.85 -10.07 -0.09
CA ALA A 60 -1.54 -11.29 0.28
C ALA A 60 -3.06 -11.11 0.16
N GLU A 61 -3.75 -12.24 0.11
CA GLU A 61 -5.21 -12.30 0.00
C GLU A 61 -5.74 -13.49 0.80
N PHE A 62 -6.96 -13.38 1.32
CA PHE A 62 -7.74 -14.56 1.69
C PHE A 62 -8.48 -15.10 0.46
N ASP A 63 -8.15 -16.31 0.03
CA ASP A 63 -8.72 -16.97 -1.17
C ASP A 63 -10.17 -17.43 -0.97
N HIS A 64 -10.61 -17.57 0.29
CA HIS A 64 -11.92 -18.14 0.64
C HIS A 64 -12.68 -17.33 1.71
N THR A 65 -14.02 -17.36 1.64
CA THR A 65 -14.94 -16.60 2.51
C THR A 65 -15.05 -17.10 3.97
N ALA A 66 -14.21 -18.06 4.38
CA ALA A 66 -14.31 -18.72 5.68
C ALA A 66 -13.87 -17.85 6.88
N VAL A 67 -13.30 -16.67 6.64
CA VAL A 67 -12.75 -15.79 7.68
C VAL A 67 -13.70 -14.60 7.92
N GLN A 68 -14.37 -14.59 9.07
CA GLN A 68 -15.32 -13.53 9.47
C GLN A 68 -14.66 -12.37 10.25
N ASP A 69 -13.48 -12.60 10.82
CA ASP A 69 -12.62 -11.63 11.49
C ASP A 69 -11.18 -12.13 11.31
N GLY A 70 -10.36 -11.40 10.56
CA GLY A 70 -9.03 -11.87 10.15
C GLY A 70 -8.08 -10.80 9.63
N HIS A 71 -6.79 -11.04 9.79
CA HIS A 71 -5.75 -10.17 9.25
C HIS A 71 -4.63 -11.00 8.62
N LEU A 72 -3.89 -10.35 7.73
CA LEU A 72 -2.78 -10.94 7.01
C LEU A 72 -1.48 -10.29 7.46
N ASP A 73 -0.51 -11.11 7.83
CA ASP A 73 0.86 -10.70 8.09
C ASP A 73 1.75 -11.12 6.93
N VAL A 74 2.65 -10.24 6.50
CA VAL A 74 3.56 -10.51 5.39
C VAL A 74 4.98 -10.11 5.75
N TRP A 75 5.94 -10.96 5.42
CA TRP A 75 7.36 -10.69 5.66
C TRP A 75 8.26 -11.38 4.62
N GLY A 76 9.52 -10.95 4.56
CA GLY A 76 10.52 -11.54 3.69
C GLY A 76 11.86 -10.79 3.74
N PRO A 77 12.79 -11.12 2.85
CA PRO A 77 14.09 -10.47 2.76
C PRO A 77 13.97 -8.95 2.60
N GLY A 78 14.65 -8.19 3.48
CA GLY A 78 14.60 -6.72 3.42
C GLY A 78 13.22 -6.11 3.67
N LEU A 79 12.25 -6.90 4.13
CA LEU A 79 10.89 -6.46 4.48
C LEU A 79 10.58 -6.87 5.93
N SER A 80 10.52 -5.88 6.82
CA SER A 80 9.99 -6.11 8.16
C SER A 80 8.52 -6.54 8.09
N ARG A 81 8.06 -7.35 9.06
CA ARG A 81 6.67 -7.82 9.13
C ARG A 81 5.69 -6.66 8.96
N ARG A 82 4.79 -6.81 7.99
CA ARG A 82 3.69 -5.89 7.71
C ARG A 82 2.40 -6.61 8.03
N SER A 83 1.43 -5.88 8.55
CA SER A 83 0.13 -6.45 8.90
C SER A 83 -0.94 -5.65 8.19
N SER A 84 -1.96 -6.32 7.66
CA SER A 84 -3.22 -5.67 7.35
C SER A 84 -3.85 -5.14 8.65
N PRO A 85 -4.76 -4.16 8.56
CA PRO A 85 -5.63 -3.80 9.68
C PRO A 85 -6.25 -5.04 10.35
N ASN A 86 -6.32 -5.01 11.68
CA ASN A 86 -7.08 -5.99 12.46
C ASN A 86 -8.58 -5.79 12.21
N GLY A 87 -9.34 -6.88 12.06
CA GLY A 87 -10.78 -6.85 11.84
C GLY A 87 -11.16 -7.75 10.68
N TYR A 88 -12.30 -7.51 10.02
CA TYR A 88 -12.66 -8.29 8.84
C TYR A 88 -11.82 -7.87 7.62
N TRP A 89 -10.87 -8.71 7.21
CA TRP A 89 -10.27 -8.63 5.88
C TRP A 89 -11.10 -9.45 4.89
N PRO A 90 -11.70 -8.82 3.86
CA PRO A 90 -12.56 -9.54 2.93
C PRO A 90 -11.75 -10.51 2.06
N ALA A 91 -12.30 -11.71 1.84
CA ALA A 91 -11.79 -12.64 0.85
C ALA A 91 -11.98 -12.06 -0.57
N GLY A 92 -11.07 -12.34 -1.51
CA GLY A 92 -11.12 -11.71 -2.83
C GLY A 92 -10.36 -10.38 -2.93
N HIS A 93 -9.75 -9.91 -1.83
CA HIS A 93 -9.14 -8.58 -1.76
C HIS A 93 -7.69 -8.62 -1.31
N ASP A 94 -6.83 -8.11 -2.20
CA ASP A 94 -5.41 -7.89 -1.95
C ASP A 94 -5.18 -6.93 -0.77
N THR A 95 -4.18 -7.23 0.05
CA THR A 95 -3.56 -6.23 0.92
C THR A 95 -2.91 -5.12 0.12
N SER A 96 -2.48 -4.07 0.83
CA SER A 96 -1.49 -3.15 0.24
C SER A 96 -0.27 -3.93 -0.26
N ARG A 97 0.32 -3.44 -1.35
CA ARG A 97 1.61 -3.93 -1.83
C ARG A 97 2.72 -3.32 -1.00
N TRP A 98 3.61 -4.17 -0.51
CA TRP A 98 4.77 -3.73 0.27
C TRP A 98 6.05 -4.09 -0.46
N SER A 99 6.98 -3.14 -0.52
CA SER A 99 8.26 -3.33 -1.19
C SER A 99 9.32 -3.89 -0.26
N GLY A 100 10.06 -4.88 -0.73
CA GLY A 100 11.24 -5.46 -0.08
C GLY A 100 12.41 -5.59 -1.04
N ARG A 101 13.55 -6.06 -0.54
CA ARG A 101 14.79 -6.24 -1.32
C ARG A 101 15.55 -7.48 -0.85
N GLY A 102 16.22 -8.15 -1.79
CA GLY A 102 16.99 -9.37 -1.52
C GLY A 102 16.31 -10.60 -2.10
N SER A 103 16.86 -11.77 -1.79
CA SER A 103 16.40 -13.08 -2.24
C SER A 103 16.12 -14.00 -1.05
N GLY A 104 15.25 -14.99 -1.26
CA GLY A 104 14.84 -15.94 -0.22
C GLY A 104 13.34 -16.12 -0.13
N GLN A 105 12.82 -16.53 1.03
CA GLN A 105 11.40 -16.80 1.21
C GLN A 105 10.61 -15.56 1.63
N VAL A 106 9.56 -15.27 0.88
CA VAL A 106 8.50 -14.34 1.23
C VAL A 106 7.29 -15.15 1.69
N CYS A 107 6.75 -14.82 2.85
CA CYS A 107 5.65 -15.53 3.46
C CYS A 107 4.49 -14.59 3.76
N ALA A 108 3.27 -15.13 3.71
CA ALA A 108 2.09 -14.47 4.23
C ALA A 108 1.39 -15.39 5.23
N GLU A 109 1.07 -14.89 6.42
CA GLU A 109 0.29 -15.61 7.42
C GLU A 109 -1.09 -15.00 7.55
N GLY A 110 -2.13 -15.82 7.45
CA GLY A 110 -3.49 -15.41 7.74
C GLY A 110 -3.85 -15.77 9.16
N TRP A 111 -4.55 -14.86 9.84
CA TRP A 111 -5.07 -15.06 11.18
C TRP A 111 -6.57 -14.90 11.15
N SER A 112 -7.28 -15.77 11.85
CA SER A 112 -8.73 -15.69 12.06
C SER A 112 -9.06 -15.76 13.54
N ARG A 113 -10.17 -15.13 13.95
CA ARG A 113 -10.57 -15.08 15.35
C ARG A 113 -11.60 -16.16 15.68
N TYR A 114 -11.24 -17.06 16.60
CA TYR A 114 -12.14 -18.10 17.12
C TYR A 114 -12.19 -18.03 18.65
N ALA A 115 -13.39 -18.03 19.22
CA ALA A 115 -13.62 -17.90 20.67
C ALA A 115 -12.84 -16.73 21.32
N GLY A 116 -12.74 -15.60 20.59
CA GLY A 116 -12.06 -14.38 21.04
C GLY A 116 -10.54 -14.38 20.89
N LYS A 117 -9.92 -15.47 20.43
CA LYS A 117 -8.47 -15.63 20.26
C LYS A 117 -8.07 -15.65 18.79
N TRP A 118 -6.87 -15.16 18.49
CA TRP A 118 -6.29 -15.24 17.15
C TRP A 118 -5.68 -16.61 16.91
N HIS A 119 -6.02 -17.20 15.78
CA HIS A 119 -5.49 -18.47 15.31
C HIS A 119 -4.95 -18.31 13.89
N SER A 120 -3.75 -18.83 13.65
CA SER A 120 -3.22 -18.91 12.29
C SER A 120 -4.08 -19.87 11.47
N VAL A 121 -4.49 -19.44 10.29
CA VAL A 121 -5.23 -20.24 9.30
C VAL A 121 -4.36 -20.62 8.10
N GLY A 122 -3.10 -20.19 8.09
CA GLY A 122 -2.21 -20.55 7.01
C GLY A 122 -0.97 -19.70 6.86
N LEU A 123 0.09 -20.32 6.35
CA LEU A 123 1.39 -19.68 6.09
C LEU A 123 1.98 -20.17 4.74
N PRO A 124 1.43 -19.78 3.57
CA PRO A 124 2.13 -19.95 2.31
C PRO A 124 3.42 -19.13 2.26
N CYS A 125 4.48 -19.73 1.70
CA CYS A 125 5.73 -19.07 1.41
C CYS A 125 6.16 -19.36 -0.04
N VAL A 126 6.82 -18.38 -0.66
CA VAL A 126 7.37 -18.48 -2.01
C VAL A 126 8.81 -17.98 -2.03
N THR A 127 9.63 -18.57 -2.89
CA THR A 127 11.03 -18.16 -3.05
C THR A 127 11.16 -17.13 -4.16
N ILE A 128 11.67 -15.95 -3.83
CA ILE A 128 12.02 -14.85 -4.75
C ILE A 128 13.52 -14.75 -4.99
#